data_AF-A0A2B7ZNR1-F1
#
_entry.id   AF-A0A2B7ZNR1-F1
#
_cell.length_a   1.000
_cell.length_b   1.000
_cell.length_c   1.000
_cell.angle_alpha   90.00
_cell.angle_beta   90.00
_cell.angle_gamma   90.00
#
_symmetry.space_group_name_H-M   'P 1'
#
loop_
_entity.id
_entity.type
_entity.pdbx_description
1 polymer ?
#
loop_
_entity_poly.entity_id
_entity_poly.type
_entity_poly.pdbx_seq_one_letter_code
_entity_poly.pdbx_strand_id
1 'polypeptide(L)'
;METTDLTPLLEQLEDNIDDLEDALEPLLGQPLSTTTQKMPVLDKAKLHVLITYAIESMLFSYLRLQGVNAKEHPVFKELTRVRQYFEKIKAVETVPEKRTMAVDKEAAGRFIKHGLAGNDKYDLERAEREAKEKAMALLKAAKLARQQASKAQAQAQPHPQPQSRSTPPTEQQSPAEGASELEKTGNKGGQQLEKTPFLGDLPNAKKEKKKKKAKEQVQARKQARKAHKQAIKRQKQAARQANNQSNG
;
A
#
# COMPACT_ATOMS: atom_id res chain seq x y z
N MET A 1 -51.28 -14.07 -25.39
CA MET A 1 -49.91 -14.25 -24.87
C MET A 1 -49.73 -13.26 -23.75
N GLU A 2 -49.06 -13.62 -22.66
CA GLU A 2 -48.69 -12.66 -21.62
C GLU A 2 -47.69 -11.65 -22.19
N THR A 3 -48.11 -10.39 -22.36
CA THR A 3 -47.21 -9.30 -22.74
C THR A 3 -46.41 -8.89 -21.51
N THR A 4 -45.16 -9.34 -21.43
CA THR A 4 -44.26 -9.02 -20.30
C THR A 4 -44.14 -7.51 -20.15
N ASP A 5 -44.46 -6.98 -18.98
CA ASP A 5 -44.31 -5.55 -18.70
C ASP A 5 -42.83 -5.14 -18.72
N LEU A 6 -42.49 -4.25 -19.66
CA LEU A 6 -41.14 -3.72 -19.84
C LEU A 6 -40.94 -2.38 -19.12
N THR A 7 -42.02 -1.76 -18.61
CA THR A 7 -41.98 -0.47 -17.90
C THR A 7 -40.94 -0.44 -16.77
N PRO A 8 -40.88 -1.42 -15.84
CA PRO A 8 -39.87 -1.42 -14.77
C PRO A 8 -38.43 -1.62 -15.27
N LEU A 9 -38.23 -2.21 -16.46
CA LEU A 9 -36.89 -2.31 -17.08
C LEU A 9 -36.49 -0.98 -17.73
N LEU A 10 -37.45 -0.26 -18.30
CA LEU A 10 -37.24 1.06 -18.90
C LEU A 10 -36.98 2.13 -17.82
N GLU A 11 -37.77 2.16 -16.75
CA GLU A 11 -37.50 3.00 -15.57
C GLU A 11 -36.11 2.72 -14.98
N GLN A 12 -35.71 1.45 -14.89
CA GLN A 12 -34.37 1.10 -14.41
C GLN A 12 -33.28 1.55 -15.40
N LEU A 13 -33.55 1.58 -16.70
CA LEU A 13 -32.60 2.10 -17.70
C LEU A 13 -32.45 3.62 -17.59
N GLU A 14 -33.55 4.36 -17.41
CA GLU A 14 -33.54 5.80 -17.11
C GLU A 14 -32.75 6.10 -15.82
N ASP A 15 -33.08 5.43 -14.69
CA ASP A 15 -32.40 5.59 -13.40
C ASP A 15 -30.87 5.40 -13.53
N ASN A 16 -30.43 4.46 -14.39
CA ASN A 16 -29.02 4.14 -14.68
C ASN A 16 -28.34 5.14 -15.63
N ILE A 17 -29.06 5.71 -16.60
CA ILE A 17 -28.53 6.75 -17.50
C ILE A 17 -28.32 8.05 -16.72
N ASP A 18 -29.33 8.47 -15.93
CA ASP A 18 -29.20 9.58 -14.98
C ASP A 18 -27.96 9.35 -14.06
N ASP A 19 -27.76 8.11 -13.55
CA ASP A 19 -26.64 7.75 -12.64
C ASP A 19 -25.26 7.74 -13.33
N LEU A 20 -25.23 7.66 -14.66
CA LEU A 20 -24.02 7.68 -15.49
C LEU A 20 -23.67 9.10 -15.93
N GLU A 21 -24.67 9.92 -16.27
CA GLU A 21 -24.50 11.36 -16.57
C GLU A 21 -23.97 12.10 -15.32
N ASP A 22 -24.61 11.90 -14.15
CA ASP A 22 -24.16 12.42 -12.84
C ASP A 22 -22.68 12.03 -12.55
N ALA A 23 -22.21 10.89 -13.06
CA ALA A 23 -20.85 10.38 -12.83
C ALA A 23 -19.82 10.86 -13.88
N LEU A 24 -20.26 11.28 -15.07
CA LEU A 24 -19.40 11.75 -16.15
C LEU A 24 -19.31 13.29 -16.23
N GLU A 25 -20.30 14.03 -15.73
CA GLU A 25 -20.29 15.50 -15.65
C GLU A 25 -18.95 16.11 -15.21
N PRO A 26 -18.32 15.72 -14.08
CA PRO A 26 -17.05 16.30 -13.63
C PRO A 26 -15.84 15.98 -14.54
N LEU A 27 -15.97 14.97 -15.42
CA LEU A 27 -14.95 14.62 -16.41
C LEU A 27 -15.17 15.36 -17.74
N LEU A 28 -16.41 15.69 -18.07
CA LEU A 28 -16.80 16.38 -19.32
C LEU A 28 -16.64 17.91 -19.23
N GLY A 29 -16.72 18.49 -18.03
CA GLY A 29 -16.55 19.94 -17.81
C GLY A 29 -15.13 20.50 -18.00
N GLN A 30 -14.14 19.66 -18.34
CA GLN A 30 -12.76 20.05 -18.60
C GLN A 30 -12.16 19.19 -19.74
N PRO A 31 -11.27 19.73 -20.59
CA PRO A 31 -10.54 18.90 -21.55
C PRO A 31 -9.67 17.87 -20.83
N LEU A 32 -9.79 16.58 -21.17
CA LEU A 32 -9.07 15.47 -20.51
C LEU A 32 -7.54 15.69 -20.39
N SER A 33 -6.95 16.46 -21.32
CA SER A 33 -5.55 16.88 -21.27
C SER A 33 -5.18 17.69 -20.02
N THR A 34 -6.04 18.61 -19.54
CA THR A 34 -5.72 19.45 -18.37
C THR A 34 -5.74 18.63 -17.08
N THR A 35 -6.70 17.71 -16.96
CA THR A 35 -6.82 16.74 -15.87
C THR A 35 -5.63 15.77 -15.86
N THR A 36 -5.28 15.19 -17.01
CA THR A 36 -4.21 14.17 -17.12
C THR A 36 -2.79 14.72 -17.19
N GLN A 37 -2.59 16.04 -17.31
CA GLN A 37 -1.26 16.67 -17.21
C GLN A 37 -0.73 16.69 -15.78
N LYS A 38 -1.61 16.74 -14.77
CA LYS A 38 -1.25 16.88 -13.35
C LYS A 38 -1.15 15.54 -12.60
N MET A 39 -1.37 14.42 -13.29
CA MET A 39 -1.48 13.09 -12.68
C MET A 39 -0.18 12.28 -12.81
N PRO A 40 0.15 11.44 -11.80
CA PRO A 40 1.18 10.40 -11.95
C PRO A 40 0.90 9.47 -13.13
N VAL A 41 1.95 8.92 -13.73
CA VAL A 41 1.86 8.09 -14.96
C VAL A 41 0.93 6.88 -14.77
N LEU A 42 0.95 6.24 -13.60
CA LEU A 42 0.08 5.10 -13.28
C LEU A 42 -1.40 5.50 -13.21
N ASP A 43 -1.73 6.63 -12.58
CA ASP A 43 -3.10 7.09 -12.42
C ASP A 43 -3.66 7.66 -13.72
N LYS A 44 -2.81 8.30 -14.53
CA LYS A 44 -3.12 8.66 -15.92
C LYS A 44 -3.47 7.42 -16.76
N ALA A 45 -2.69 6.33 -16.64
CA ALA A 45 -2.98 5.08 -17.33
C ALA A 45 -4.31 4.45 -16.86
N LYS A 46 -4.57 4.41 -15.55
CA LYS A 46 -5.85 3.97 -14.97
C LYS A 46 -7.03 4.78 -15.51
N LEU A 47 -6.92 6.11 -15.52
CA LEU A 47 -7.98 7.01 -16.01
C LEU A 47 -8.27 6.79 -17.50
N HIS A 48 -7.25 6.73 -18.36
CA HIS A 48 -7.48 6.49 -19.79
C HIS A 48 -8.15 5.12 -20.05
N VAL A 49 -7.70 4.04 -19.39
CA VAL A 49 -8.31 2.71 -19.57
C VAL A 49 -9.75 2.65 -19.04
N LEU A 50 -10.06 3.35 -17.94
CA LEU A 50 -11.44 3.50 -17.44
C LEU A 50 -12.35 4.27 -18.40
N ILE A 51 -11.84 5.32 -19.05
CA ILE A 51 -12.60 6.10 -20.05
C ILE A 51 -12.89 5.26 -21.29
N THR A 52 -11.88 4.56 -21.82
CA THR A 52 -12.05 3.63 -22.94
C THR A 52 -13.06 2.53 -22.60
N TYR A 53 -12.96 1.93 -21.40
CA TYR A 53 -13.94 0.96 -20.91
C TYR A 53 -15.37 1.51 -20.86
N ALA A 54 -15.56 2.75 -20.40
CA ALA A 54 -16.88 3.39 -20.33
C ALA A 54 -17.47 3.59 -21.74
N ILE A 55 -16.69 4.11 -22.68
CA ILE A 55 -17.11 4.34 -24.08
C ILE A 55 -17.52 3.02 -24.74
N GLU A 56 -16.69 1.98 -24.63
CA GLU A 56 -16.99 0.66 -25.20
C GLU A 56 -18.19 -0.02 -24.53
N SER A 57 -18.37 0.16 -23.22
CA SER A 57 -19.53 -0.36 -22.48
C SER A 57 -20.83 0.34 -22.87
N MET A 58 -20.81 1.65 -23.10
CA MET A 58 -21.94 2.41 -23.64
C MET A 58 -22.28 1.94 -25.07
N LEU A 59 -21.28 1.82 -25.94
CA LEU A 59 -21.48 1.36 -27.32
C LEU A 59 -22.00 -0.10 -27.39
N PHE A 60 -21.47 -1.00 -26.56
CA PHE A 60 -21.99 -2.37 -26.41
C PHE A 60 -23.46 -2.38 -25.95
N SER A 61 -23.83 -1.48 -25.04
CA SER A 61 -25.21 -1.36 -24.55
C SER A 61 -26.14 -0.79 -25.62
N TYR A 62 -25.71 0.24 -26.35
CA TYR A 62 -26.43 0.81 -27.49
C TYR A 62 -26.72 -0.23 -28.58
N LEU A 63 -25.70 -1.02 -28.98
CA LEU A 63 -25.87 -2.08 -29.98
C LEU A 63 -26.92 -3.12 -29.56
N ARG A 64 -26.99 -3.45 -28.27
CA ARG A 64 -28.02 -4.36 -27.74
C ARG A 64 -29.43 -3.75 -27.74
N LEU A 65 -29.56 -2.44 -27.57
CA LEU A 65 -30.84 -1.73 -27.72
C LEU A 65 -31.29 -1.68 -29.19
N GLN A 66 -30.35 -1.63 -30.14
CA GLN A 66 -30.61 -1.76 -31.58
C GLN A 66 -30.84 -3.22 -32.03
N GLY A 67 -30.96 -4.18 -31.11
CA GLY A 67 -31.17 -5.60 -31.43
C GLY A 67 -29.96 -6.34 -32.03
N VAL A 68 -28.81 -5.69 -32.16
CA VAL A 68 -27.58 -6.27 -32.75
C VAL A 68 -26.92 -7.21 -31.74
N ASN A 69 -26.41 -8.36 -32.22
CA ASN A 69 -25.64 -9.28 -31.38
C ASN A 69 -24.25 -8.70 -31.04
N ALA A 70 -24.20 -7.88 -30.00
CA ALA A 70 -23.00 -7.16 -29.57
C ALA A 70 -21.84 -8.07 -29.12
N LYS A 71 -22.01 -9.39 -29.02
CA LYS A 71 -20.92 -10.37 -28.78
C LYS A 71 -20.15 -10.72 -30.05
N GLU A 72 -20.82 -10.75 -31.20
CA GLU A 72 -20.21 -11.00 -32.52
C GLU A 72 -19.65 -9.70 -33.11
N HIS A 73 -20.22 -8.56 -32.72
CA HIS A 73 -19.74 -7.24 -33.10
C HIS A 73 -18.29 -6.96 -32.61
N PRO A 74 -17.43 -6.28 -33.41
CA PRO A 74 -16.03 -6.01 -33.05
C PRO A 74 -15.80 -5.35 -31.68
N VAL A 75 -16.78 -4.61 -31.15
CA VAL A 75 -16.74 -4.02 -29.79
C VAL A 75 -16.44 -5.04 -28.69
N PHE A 76 -16.85 -6.30 -28.84
CA PHE A 76 -16.50 -7.35 -27.88
C PHE A 76 -15.00 -7.69 -27.86
N LYS A 77 -14.30 -7.48 -29.00
CA LYS A 77 -12.84 -7.63 -29.10
C LYS A 77 -12.13 -6.48 -28.39
N GLU A 78 -12.61 -5.25 -28.55
CA GLU A 78 -12.06 -4.09 -27.84
C GLU A 78 -12.29 -4.19 -26.32
N LEU A 79 -13.48 -4.61 -25.86
CA LEU A 79 -13.72 -4.89 -24.43
C LEU A 79 -12.76 -5.95 -23.88
N THR A 80 -12.42 -6.97 -24.69
CA THR A 80 -11.42 -7.99 -24.34
C THR A 80 -10.00 -7.40 -24.27
N ARG A 81 -9.66 -6.47 -25.17
CA ARG A 81 -8.39 -5.73 -25.19
C ARG A 81 -8.27 -4.77 -24.01
N VAL A 82 -9.33 -4.05 -23.63
CA VAL A 82 -9.41 -3.21 -22.44
C VAL A 82 -9.19 -4.02 -21.17
N ARG A 83 -9.79 -5.22 -21.06
CA ARG A 83 -9.50 -6.15 -19.97
C ARG A 83 -8.00 -6.49 -19.88
N GLN A 84 -7.33 -6.74 -20.99
CA GLN A 84 -5.87 -6.99 -20.99
C GLN A 84 -5.08 -5.76 -20.50
N TYR A 85 -5.55 -4.54 -20.74
CA TYR A 85 -4.91 -3.33 -20.20
C TYR A 85 -5.14 -3.18 -18.68
N PHE A 86 -6.31 -3.53 -18.15
CA PHE A 86 -6.51 -3.63 -16.70
C PHE A 86 -5.58 -4.68 -16.07
N GLU A 87 -5.41 -5.85 -16.70
CA GLU A 87 -4.51 -6.91 -16.22
C GLU A 87 -3.03 -6.45 -16.26
N LYS A 88 -2.60 -5.68 -17.28
CA LYS A 88 -1.27 -5.05 -17.35
C LYS A 88 -1.06 -3.99 -16.25
N ILE A 89 -2.02 -3.08 -16.05
CA ILE A 89 -1.95 -2.07 -14.99
C ILE A 89 -1.86 -2.73 -13.62
N LYS A 90 -2.67 -3.76 -13.37
CA LYS A 90 -2.65 -4.53 -12.12
C LYS A 90 -1.31 -5.23 -11.89
N ALA A 91 -0.67 -5.75 -12.94
CA ALA A 91 0.68 -6.34 -12.83
C ALA A 91 1.71 -5.29 -12.38
N VAL A 92 1.71 -4.10 -12.98
CA VAL A 92 2.58 -2.97 -12.59
C VAL A 92 2.29 -2.47 -11.17
N GLU A 93 1.03 -2.50 -10.74
CA GLU A 93 0.61 -2.05 -9.40
C GLU A 93 0.89 -3.08 -8.28
N THR A 94 0.97 -4.38 -8.61
CA THR A 94 1.12 -5.45 -7.61
C THR A 94 2.50 -6.10 -7.57
N VAL A 95 3.32 -5.94 -8.60
CA VAL A 95 4.73 -6.37 -8.57
C VAL A 95 5.57 -5.25 -7.96
N PRO A 96 6.10 -5.38 -6.72
CA PRO A 96 7.09 -4.43 -6.23
C PRO A 96 8.32 -4.49 -7.13
N GLU A 97 8.94 -3.33 -7.38
CA GLU A 97 10.04 -3.13 -8.35
C GLU A 97 11.36 -3.84 -7.94
N LYS A 98 11.33 -5.17 -7.85
CA LYS A 98 12.50 -6.03 -7.74
C LYS A 98 13.23 -6.02 -9.08
N ARG A 99 14.08 -5.01 -9.26
CA ARG A 99 15.00 -4.89 -10.40
C ARG A 99 15.75 -6.20 -10.60
N THR A 100 15.38 -6.94 -11.65
CA THR A 100 16.04 -8.19 -12.04
C THR A 100 17.49 -7.95 -12.45
N MET A 101 17.77 -6.76 -12.99
CA MET A 101 19.11 -6.23 -13.26
C MET A 101 19.68 -5.52 -12.01
N ALA A 102 19.76 -6.23 -10.88
CA ALA A 102 20.51 -5.76 -9.72
C ALA A 102 22.01 -5.98 -9.98
N VAL A 103 22.81 -4.89 -9.94
CA VAL A 103 24.28 -5.01 -10.09
C VAL A 103 24.86 -5.73 -8.89
N ASP A 104 25.51 -6.87 -9.12
CA ASP A 104 26.31 -7.56 -8.12
C ASP A 104 27.51 -6.67 -7.74
N LYS A 105 27.43 -6.10 -6.53
CA LYS A 105 28.45 -5.22 -5.96
C LYS A 105 29.73 -5.96 -5.60
N GLU A 106 29.65 -7.26 -5.30
CA GLU A 106 30.83 -8.07 -5.05
C GLU A 106 31.55 -8.42 -6.35
N ALA A 107 30.82 -8.86 -7.38
CA ALA A 107 31.41 -9.10 -8.69
C ALA A 107 32.04 -7.83 -9.27
N ALA A 108 31.33 -6.70 -9.24
CA ALA A 108 31.89 -5.40 -9.61
C ALA A 108 33.13 -5.04 -8.77
N GLY A 109 33.10 -5.28 -7.46
CA GLY A 109 34.24 -5.09 -6.56
C GLY A 109 35.44 -6.00 -6.90
N ARG A 110 35.21 -7.23 -7.35
CA ARG A 110 36.25 -8.17 -7.80
C ARG A 110 36.88 -7.70 -9.12
N PHE A 111 36.07 -7.26 -10.09
CA PHE A 111 36.57 -6.68 -11.34
C PHE A 111 37.40 -5.40 -11.09
N ILE A 112 36.92 -4.49 -10.24
CA ILE A 112 37.64 -3.26 -9.88
C ILE A 112 38.96 -3.59 -9.16
N LYS A 113 38.95 -4.51 -8.19
CA LYS A 113 40.18 -4.95 -7.51
C LYS A 113 41.20 -5.57 -8.46
N HIS A 114 40.76 -6.44 -9.38
CA HIS A 114 41.67 -7.06 -10.35
C HIS A 114 42.18 -6.06 -11.40
N GLY A 115 41.37 -5.06 -11.78
CA GLY A 115 41.79 -3.94 -12.64
C GLY A 115 42.75 -2.95 -11.97
N LEU A 116 42.91 -3.01 -10.65
CA LEU A 116 43.84 -2.20 -9.86
C LEU A 116 44.99 -3.02 -9.23
N ALA A 117 45.03 -4.33 -9.45
CA ALA A 117 46.07 -5.21 -8.93
C ALA A 117 47.44 -4.86 -9.53
N GLY A 118 48.48 -4.78 -8.69
CA GLY A 118 49.78 -4.18 -9.04
C GLY A 118 49.97 -2.76 -8.49
N ASN A 119 48.96 -2.18 -7.82
CA ASN A 119 49.07 -0.91 -7.10
C ASN A 119 49.32 -1.10 -5.58
N ASP A 120 49.85 -2.27 -5.21
CA ASP A 120 49.87 -2.86 -3.86
C ASP A 120 50.38 -1.93 -2.75
N LYS A 121 51.32 -1.03 -3.07
CA LYS A 121 51.83 0.00 -2.15
C LYS A 121 50.72 0.87 -1.56
N TYR A 122 49.75 1.27 -2.38
CA TYR A 122 48.64 2.13 -1.95
C TYR A 122 47.54 1.36 -1.22
N ASP A 123 47.39 0.06 -1.49
CA ASP A 123 46.45 -0.79 -0.76
C ASP A 123 47.00 -1.16 0.63
N LEU A 124 48.32 -1.35 0.76
CA LEU A 124 49.00 -1.44 2.06
C LEU A 124 48.88 -0.13 2.85
N GLU A 125 49.13 1.03 2.23
CA GLU A 125 48.99 2.33 2.90
C GLU A 125 47.53 2.60 3.34
N ARG A 126 46.55 2.21 2.50
CA ARG A 126 45.12 2.27 2.86
C ARG A 126 44.80 1.35 4.04
N ALA A 127 45.30 0.12 4.02
CA ALA A 127 45.09 -0.85 5.10
C ALA A 127 45.69 -0.39 6.43
N GLU A 128 46.92 0.17 6.42
CA GLU A 128 47.53 0.76 7.61
C GLU A 128 46.69 1.94 8.14
N ARG A 129 46.27 2.85 7.24
CA ARG A 129 45.46 4.02 7.59
C ARG A 129 44.12 3.63 8.20
N GLU A 130 43.42 2.66 7.61
CA GLU A 130 42.19 2.11 8.15
C GLU A 130 42.39 1.40 9.50
N ALA A 131 43.45 0.60 9.65
CA ALA A 131 43.76 -0.07 10.91
C ALA A 131 44.06 0.93 12.03
N LYS A 132 44.81 1.99 11.72
CA LYS A 132 45.16 3.11 12.61
C LYS A 132 43.92 3.90 13.02
N GLU A 133 43.01 4.20 12.08
CA GLU A 133 41.74 4.85 12.37
C GLU A 133 40.84 3.96 13.25
N LYS A 134 40.69 2.67 12.93
CA LYS A 134 39.91 1.71 13.72
C LYS A 134 40.47 1.57 15.15
N ALA A 135 41.79 1.46 15.30
CA ALA A 135 42.45 1.42 16.61
C ALA A 135 42.25 2.73 17.41
N MET A 136 42.37 3.89 16.74
CA MET A 136 42.14 5.19 17.39
C MET A 136 40.68 5.39 17.80
N ALA A 137 39.73 4.91 16.99
CA ALA A 137 38.30 4.93 17.30
C ALA A 137 37.97 4.03 18.50
N LEU A 138 38.51 2.81 18.55
CA LEU A 138 38.36 1.89 19.68
C LEU A 138 38.96 2.47 20.97
N LEU A 139 40.16 3.05 20.92
CA LEU A 139 40.80 3.70 22.06
C LEU A 139 40.00 4.93 22.54
N LYS A 140 39.46 5.73 21.61
CA LYS A 140 38.59 6.87 21.92
C LYS A 140 37.27 6.44 22.56
N ALA A 141 36.65 5.36 22.07
CA ALA A 141 35.44 4.78 22.64
C ALA A 141 35.69 4.23 24.06
N ALA A 142 36.77 3.45 24.27
CA ALA A 142 37.15 2.94 25.58
C ALA A 142 37.46 4.07 26.58
N LYS A 143 38.14 5.15 26.14
CA LYS A 143 38.38 6.33 26.97
C LYS A 143 37.08 7.06 27.35
N LEU A 144 36.13 7.18 26.42
CA LEU A 144 34.83 7.79 26.68
C LEU A 144 34.00 6.97 27.67
N ALA A 145 33.96 5.64 27.50
CA ALA A 145 33.28 4.72 28.41
C ALA A 145 33.87 4.77 29.83
N ARG A 146 35.20 4.79 29.96
CA ARG A 146 35.87 4.96 31.27
C ARG A 146 35.56 6.31 31.92
N GLN A 147 35.48 7.39 31.14
CA GLN A 147 35.07 8.70 31.64
C GLN A 147 33.61 8.71 32.12
N GLN A 148 32.69 8.08 31.38
CA GLN A 148 31.29 7.92 31.80
C GLN A 148 31.17 7.11 33.09
N ALA A 149 31.90 5.99 33.24
CA ALA A 149 31.95 5.21 34.47
C ALA A 149 32.45 6.03 35.67
N SER A 150 33.55 6.77 35.51
CA SER A 150 34.06 7.64 36.58
C SER A 150 33.10 8.79 36.93
N LYS A 151 32.31 9.29 35.97
CA LYS A 151 31.33 10.35 36.20
C LYS A 151 30.08 9.84 36.93
N ALA A 152 29.71 8.57 36.73
CA ALA A 152 28.69 7.90 37.53
C ALA A 152 29.15 7.68 38.99
N GLN A 153 30.42 7.30 39.20
CA GLN A 153 30.99 7.19 40.55
C GLN A 153 31.11 8.56 41.25
N ALA A 154 31.41 9.64 40.53
CA ALA A 154 31.53 10.99 41.07
C ALA A 154 30.21 11.64 41.52
N GLN A 155 29.05 11.00 41.30
CA GLN A 155 27.75 11.45 41.83
C GLN A 155 27.31 10.69 43.10
N ALA A 156 28.15 9.79 43.64
CA ALA A 156 27.92 9.16 44.94
C ALA A 156 28.67 9.91 46.06
N GLN A 157 27.92 10.60 46.92
CA GLN A 157 28.38 11.15 48.20
C GLN A 157 27.58 10.52 49.36
N PRO A 158 28.13 10.43 50.58
CA PRO A 158 27.77 9.34 51.51
C PRO A 158 26.84 9.73 52.67
N HIS A 159 26.26 8.71 53.32
CA HIS A 159 25.84 8.74 54.73
C HIS A 159 26.17 7.39 55.41
N PRO A 160 26.29 7.34 56.75
CA PRO A 160 27.19 6.38 57.40
C PRO A 160 26.61 5.02 57.83
N GLN A 161 27.56 4.11 58.09
CA GLN A 161 27.49 2.72 58.57
C GLN A 161 27.29 2.67 60.12
N PRO A 162 27.24 1.49 60.83
CA PRO A 162 28.23 0.39 60.81
C PRO A 162 27.60 -1.03 60.84
N GLN A 163 28.27 -2.19 60.88
CA GLN A 163 29.70 -2.58 60.81
C GLN A 163 29.92 -3.45 59.50
N SER A 164 30.67 -4.58 59.35
CA SER A 164 31.54 -5.43 60.21
C SER A 164 32.47 -6.37 59.42
N ARG A 165 33.59 -6.73 60.07
CA ARG A 165 34.46 -7.94 60.04
C ARG A 165 34.05 -9.20 59.22
N SER A 166 34.96 -10.00 58.61
CA SER A 166 36.45 -9.97 58.58
C SER A 166 37.09 -10.65 57.33
N THR A 167 38.21 -10.07 56.85
CA THR A 167 39.45 -10.70 56.31
C THR A 167 39.49 -11.58 55.02
N PRO A 168 40.65 -11.64 54.30
CA PRO A 168 40.83 -12.26 52.97
C PRO A 168 41.94 -13.36 53.01
N PRO A 169 42.68 -13.74 51.93
CA PRO A 169 42.53 -13.49 50.49
C PRO A 169 42.55 -14.76 49.60
N THR A 170 42.39 -14.58 48.28
CA THR A 170 42.66 -15.61 47.25
C THR A 170 43.58 -15.03 46.18
N GLU A 171 44.55 -15.82 45.72
CA GLU A 171 45.49 -15.42 44.67
C GLU A 171 44.94 -15.57 43.24
N GLN A 172 45.71 -15.07 42.30
CA GLN A 172 45.49 -15.03 40.86
C GLN A 172 45.18 -16.42 40.27
N GLN A 173 44.22 -16.50 39.33
CA GLN A 173 44.48 -16.80 37.91
C GLN A 173 43.20 -17.06 37.11
N SER A 174 43.17 -16.62 35.85
CA SER A 174 42.31 -17.16 34.80
C SER A 174 42.94 -16.90 33.43
N PRO A 175 43.32 -17.96 32.68
CA PRO A 175 43.58 -17.87 31.24
C PRO A 175 42.25 -17.83 30.46
N ALA A 176 42.32 -17.96 29.13
CA ALA A 176 41.20 -17.69 28.21
C ALA A 176 40.45 -18.96 27.73
N GLU A 177 39.51 -18.71 26.79
CA GLU A 177 38.80 -19.66 25.90
C GLU A 177 37.57 -20.41 26.47
N GLY A 178 36.65 -20.84 25.57
CA GLY A 178 35.86 -22.06 25.82
C GLY A 178 34.32 -22.07 25.76
N ALA A 179 33.69 -21.59 24.67
CA ALA A 179 32.40 -22.08 24.14
C ALA A 179 31.05 -21.95 24.95
N SER A 180 29.95 -22.21 24.21
CA SER A 180 28.59 -22.74 24.54
C SER A 180 28.15 -22.97 26.01
N GLU A 181 26.88 -22.85 26.41
CA GLU A 181 25.59 -22.65 25.69
C GLU A 181 24.46 -22.27 26.69
N LEU A 182 23.32 -21.76 26.20
CA LEU A 182 22.01 -21.70 26.90
C LEU A 182 21.96 -20.82 28.19
N GLU A 183 20.85 -20.25 28.68
CA GLU A 183 19.45 -20.12 28.21
C GLU A 183 18.86 -18.76 28.70
N LYS A 184 17.67 -18.40 28.19
CA LYS A 184 16.62 -17.48 28.73
C LYS A 184 17.00 -16.45 29.83
N THR A 185 16.61 -15.16 29.73
CA THR A 185 15.31 -14.65 29.25
C THR A 185 15.44 -13.32 28.48
N GLY A 186 14.72 -13.19 27.36
CA GLY A 186 14.65 -11.96 26.57
C GLY A 186 13.23 -11.39 26.53
N ASN A 187 13.04 -10.17 27.04
CA ASN A 187 11.77 -9.46 26.96
C ASN A 187 11.53 -8.96 25.52
N LYS A 188 10.40 -9.31 24.90
CA LYS A 188 10.05 -8.93 23.52
C LYS A 188 8.91 -7.92 23.49
N GLY A 189 9.23 -6.66 23.18
CA GLY A 189 8.25 -5.68 22.70
C GLY A 189 7.80 -6.04 21.28
N GLY A 190 6.56 -6.49 21.11
CA GLY A 190 6.02 -6.92 19.82
C GLY A 190 5.39 -5.78 19.02
N GLN A 191 5.92 -5.50 17.83
CA GLN A 191 5.19 -4.77 16.79
C GLN A 191 4.38 -5.78 15.96
N GLN A 192 3.05 -5.65 15.93
CA GLN A 192 2.18 -6.59 15.23
C GLN A 192 1.93 -6.15 13.78
N LEU A 193 2.50 -6.90 12.82
CA LEU A 193 2.07 -6.85 11.43
C LEU A 193 0.79 -7.70 11.28
N GLU A 194 -0.29 -7.11 10.81
CA GLU A 194 -1.49 -7.85 10.41
C GLU A 194 -1.21 -8.65 9.12
N LYS A 195 -1.17 -9.99 9.25
CA LYS A 195 -1.13 -10.91 8.11
C LYS A 195 -2.55 -11.34 7.75
N THR A 196 -2.89 -11.28 6.46
CA THR A 196 -4.12 -11.87 5.92
C THR A 196 -4.03 -13.41 5.89
N PRO A 197 -4.99 -14.14 6.48
CA PRO A 197 -5.10 -15.59 6.31
C PRO A 197 -6.13 -15.94 5.22
N PHE A 198 -5.79 -16.87 4.33
CA PHE A 198 -6.72 -17.51 3.41
C PHE A 198 -6.99 -18.96 3.87
N LEU A 199 -8.25 -19.40 3.74
CA LEU A 199 -8.85 -20.73 3.99
C LEU A 199 -8.08 -21.75 4.86
N GLY A 200 -8.66 -22.11 6.01
CA GLY A 200 -8.22 -23.22 6.87
C GLY A 200 -9.05 -23.36 8.16
N ASP A 201 -10.27 -23.89 8.04
CA ASP A 201 -11.15 -24.38 9.11
C ASP A 201 -11.67 -23.49 10.27
N LEU A 202 -12.75 -23.99 10.90
CA LEU A 202 -13.45 -23.52 12.11
C LEU A 202 -14.09 -22.09 12.10
N PRO A 203 -15.11 -21.85 12.96
CA PRO A 203 -16.40 -22.54 12.96
C PRO A 203 -17.53 -21.63 12.38
N ASN A 204 -18.57 -22.26 11.84
CA ASN A 204 -19.44 -21.63 10.81
C ASN A 204 -20.26 -20.40 11.28
N ALA A 205 -20.87 -20.46 12.47
CA ALA A 205 -21.95 -19.54 12.90
C ALA A 205 -21.58 -18.04 12.96
N LYS A 206 -20.29 -17.67 13.12
CA LYS A 206 -19.88 -16.25 13.20
C LYS A 206 -19.70 -15.59 11.83
N LYS A 207 -19.43 -16.36 10.76
CA LYS A 207 -19.23 -15.83 9.40
C LYS A 207 -20.56 -15.36 8.79
N GLU A 208 -21.66 -16.09 9.00
CA GLU A 208 -22.98 -15.75 8.48
C GLU A 208 -23.53 -14.42 9.02
N LYS A 209 -23.49 -14.21 10.35
CA LYS A 209 -23.98 -12.95 10.95
C LYS A 209 -23.24 -11.72 10.39
N LYS A 210 -21.92 -11.83 10.15
CA LYS A 210 -21.11 -10.75 9.55
C LYS A 210 -21.47 -10.53 8.07
N LYS A 211 -21.74 -11.61 7.31
CA LYS A 211 -22.19 -11.57 5.90
C LYS A 211 -23.60 -11.00 5.74
N LYS A 212 -24.52 -11.29 6.68
CA LYS A 212 -25.90 -10.74 6.70
C LYS A 212 -25.88 -9.24 6.96
N LYS A 213 -25.17 -8.79 8.01
CA LYS A 213 -25.04 -7.35 8.35
C LYS A 213 -24.40 -6.53 7.23
N ALA A 214 -23.43 -7.10 6.50
CA ALA A 214 -22.83 -6.46 5.33
C ALA A 214 -23.82 -6.28 4.16
N LYS A 215 -24.64 -7.30 3.84
CA LYS A 215 -25.71 -7.18 2.83
C LYS A 215 -26.73 -6.11 3.20
N GLU A 216 -27.18 -6.14 4.45
CA GLU A 216 -28.15 -5.21 5.03
C GLU A 216 -27.67 -3.76 4.95
N GLN A 217 -26.40 -3.49 5.29
CA GLN A 217 -25.78 -2.17 5.18
C GLN A 217 -25.67 -1.67 3.72
N VAL A 218 -25.37 -2.56 2.77
CA VAL A 218 -25.35 -2.22 1.33
C VAL A 218 -26.77 -1.93 0.82
N GLN A 219 -27.77 -2.69 1.26
CA GLN A 219 -29.17 -2.51 0.87
C GLN A 219 -29.75 -1.19 1.40
N ALA A 220 -29.48 -0.85 2.67
CA ALA A 220 -29.82 0.44 3.26
C ALA A 220 -29.14 1.61 2.52
N ARG A 221 -27.85 1.48 2.14
CA ARG A 221 -27.14 2.51 1.36
C ARG A 221 -27.75 2.70 -0.04
N LYS A 222 -28.24 1.63 -0.69
CA LYS A 222 -28.94 1.71 -1.98
C LYS A 222 -30.30 2.41 -1.83
N GLN A 223 -31.06 2.09 -0.78
CA GLN A 223 -32.33 2.76 -0.47
C GLN A 223 -32.13 4.27 -0.21
N ALA A 224 -31.13 4.63 0.60
CA ALA A 224 -30.79 6.03 0.86
C ALA A 224 -30.41 6.80 -0.42
N ARG A 225 -29.63 6.20 -1.34
CA ARG A 225 -29.32 6.80 -2.65
C ARG A 225 -30.59 7.02 -3.49
N LYS A 226 -31.50 6.04 -3.57
CA LYS A 226 -32.75 6.21 -4.35
C LYS A 226 -33.68 7.27 -3.73
N ALA A 227 -33.80 7.33 -2.40
CA ALA A 227 -34.55 8.39 -1.72
C ALA A 227 -33.98 9.79 -1.99
N HIS A 228 -32.64 9.93 -1.96
CA HIS A 228 -31.98 11.20 -2.25
C HIS A 228 -32.18 11.63 -3.72
N LYS A 229 -32.02 10.70 -4.69
CA LYS A 229 -32.27 10.99 -6.11
C LYS A 229 -33.72 11.38 -6.38
N GLN A 230 -34.69 10.73 -5.73
CA GLN A 230 -36.11 11.09 -5.79
C GLN A 230 -36.39 12.49 -5.18
N ALA A 231 -35.72 12.85 -4.08
CA ALA A 231 -35.83 14.21 -3.52
C ALA A 231 -35.32 15.28 -4.50
N ILE A 232 -34.17 15.03 -5.15
CA ILE A 232 -33.62 15.92 -6.18
C ILE A 232 -34.54 16.02 -7.41
N LYS A 233 -35.09 14.90 -7.90
CA LYS A 233 -36.02 14.88 -9.05
C LYS A 233 -37.30 15.66 -8.74
N ARG A 234 -37.85 15.52 -7.52
CA ARG A 234 -38.98 16.34 -7.01
C ARG A 234 -38.62 17.83 -6.89
N GLN A 235 -37.44 18.17 -6.38
CA GLN A 235 -37.00 19.58 -6.24
C GLN A 235 -36.82 20.25 -7.61
N LYS A 236 -36.20 19.55 -8.58
CA LYS A 236 -36.10 20.01 -9.98
C LYS A 236 -37.48 20.19 -10.63
N GLN A 237 -38.45 19.32 -10.33
CA GLN A 237 -39.84 19.45 -10.82
C GLN A 237 -40.59 20.64 -10.19
N ALA A 238 -40.52 20.81 -8.86
CA ALA A 238 -41.17 21.92 -8.16
C ALA A 238 -40.61 23.28 -8.61
N ALA A 239 -39.30 23.40 -8.81
CA ALA A 239 -38.67 24.61 -9.34
C ALA A 239 -39.17 24.96 -10.76
N ARG A 240 -39.35 23.95 -11.63
CA ARG A 240 -39.94 24.14 -12.97
C ARG A 240 -41.39 24.60 -12.90
N GLN A 241 -42.20 24.03 -12.01
CA GLN A 241 -43.61 24.42 -11.83
C GLN A 241 -43.75 25.85 -11.31
N ALA A 242 -42.97 26.24 -10.29
CA ALA A 242 -42.97 27.60 -9.75
C ALA A 242 -42.54 28.63 -10.81
N ASN A 243 -41.50 28.32 -11.61
CA ASN A 243 -41.03 29.21 -12.66
C ASN A 243 -42.06 29.38 -13.80
N ASN A 244 -42.89 28.35 -14.07
CA ASN A 244 -43.99 28.42 -15.03
C ASN A 244 -45.19 29.23 -14.51
N GLN A 245 -45.39 29.30 -13.18
CA GLN A 245 -46.46 30.09 -12.55
C GLN A 245 -46.08 31.57 -12.35
N SER A 246 -44.80 31.93 -12.51
CA SER A 246 -44.32 33.32 -12.36
C SER A 246 -44.25 34.08 -13.68
N ASN A 247 -44.67 33.48 -14.79
CA ASN A 247 -44.39 33.95 -16.16
C ASN A 247 -45.63 33.94 -17.08
N GLY A 248 -46.83 34.00 -16.49
CA GLY A 248 -48.14 34.06 -17.14
C GLY A 248 -49.15 34.80 -16.27
#